data_AF-X1CJR9-F1
#
_entry.id   AF-X1CJR9-F1
#
_cell.length_a   1.000
_cell.length_b   1.000
_cell.length_c   1.000
_cell.angle_alpha   90.00
_cell.angle_beta   90.00
_cell.angle_gamma   90.00
#
_symmetry.space_group_name_H-M   'P 1'
#
loop_
_entity.id
_entity.type
_entity.pdbx_description
1 polymer ?
#
loop_
_entity_poly.entity_id
_entity_poly.type
_entity_poly.pdbx_seq_one_letter_code
_entity_poly.pdbx_strand_id
1 'polypeptide(L)'
;YSGFMGARVGLVGPRPAPFETCAINEANLIEKFRQRIVSVNLLKLYSDINSMKTDSRVTEAVNEVKKSYDCHLASDGILSKIVKLELVLSDYAQKEGLSGYGIQCWTSMQEEIGISPCMSMGRLTDKGIMCACEVDMHGVLTMVAQYLLSL
;
A
#
# COMPACT_ATOMS: atom_id res chain seq x y z
N TYR A 1 14.71 -6.74 -16.87
CA TYR A 1 15.49 -6.36 -15.67
C TYR A 1 15.42 -4.87 -15.30
N SER A 2 15.05 -3.95 -16.20
CA SER A 2 15.09 -2.50 -15.92
C SER A 2 14.13 -2.01 -14.83
N GLY A 3 13.07 -2.76 -14.49
CA GLY A 3 12.09 -2.35 -13.47
C GLY A 3 12.47 -2.67 -12.02
N PHE A 4 13.31 -3.69 -11.76
CA PHE A 4 13.72 -4.07 -10.41
C PHE A 4 14.92 -3.26 -9.92
N MET A 5 15.91 -3.07 -10.81
CA MET A 5 17.03 -2.17 -10.57
C MET A 5 16.52 -0.74 -10.59
N GLY A 6 16.73 0.01 -9.50
CA GLY A 6 16.21 1.37 -9.38
C GLY A 6 14.76 1.46 -8.91
N ALA A 7 14.11 0.34 -8.52
CA ALA A 7 12.74 0.36 -8.05
C ALA A 7 12.56 1.32 -6.86
N ARG A 8 11.43 2.03 -6.85
CA ARG A 8 11.02 2.92 -5.77
C ARG A 8 9.86 2.27 -5.04
N VAL A 9 9.96 2.14 -3.72
CA VAL A 9 8.94 1.48 -2.90
C VAL A 9 8.59 2.35 -1.70
N GLY A 10 7.30 2.46 -1.40
CA GLY A 10 6.82 3.27 -0.30
C GLY A 10 6.92 2.53 1.03
N LEU A 11 7.35 3.21 2.07
CA LEU A 11 7.37 2.74 3.46
C LEU A 11 6.29 3.49 4.24
N VAL A 12 5.17 2.85 4.54
CA VAL A 12 4.01 3.48 5.18
C VAL A 12 4.04 3.18 6.68
N GLY A 13 4.52 4.14 7.46
CA GLY A 13 4.69 4.00 8.91
C GLY A 13 5.99 3.30 9.33
N PRO A 14 6.33 3.37 10.62
CA PRO A 14 7.50 2.68 11.17
C PRO A 14 7.30 1.16 11.23
N ARG A 15 8.40 0.41 11.15
CA ARG A 15 8.42 -1.03 11.44
C ARG A 15 7.97 -1.27 12.89
N PRO A 16 6.96 -2.13 13.14
CA PRO A 16 6.61 -2.49 14.50
C PRO A 16 7.76 -3.22 15.19
N ALA A 17 8.03 -2.90 16.47
CA ALA A 17 9.19 -3.43 17.19
C ALA A 17 9.35 -4.97 17.14
N PRO A 18 8.28 -5.79 17.30
CA PRO A 18 8.39 -7.25 17.26
C PRO A 18 8.77 -7.85 15.91
N PHE A 19 8.67 -7.08 14.81
CA PHE A 19 8.91 -7.57 13.45
C PHE A 19 10.38 -7.40 13.05
N GLU A 20 11.29 -8.03 13.80
CA GLU A 20 12.74 -7.90 13.56
C GLU A 20 13.16 -8.40 12.17
N THR A 21 12.46 -9.41 11.64
CA THR A 21 12.69 -9.95 10.29
C THR A 21 12.39 -8.95 9.18
N CYS A 22 11.60 -7.90 9.46
CA CYS A 22 11.29 -6.81 8.53
C CYS A 22 12.30 -5.67 8.63
N ALA A 23 13.36 -5.79 9.44
CA ALA A 23 14.44 -4.81 9.47
C ALA A 23 15.18 -4.79 8.12
N ILE A 24 15.55 -3.58 7.71
CA ILE A 24 16.18 -3.33 6.41
C ILE A 24 17.55 -2.72 6.57
N ASN A 25 18.43 -3.01 5.61
CA ASN A 25 19.65 -2.24 5.39
C ASN A 25 19.46 -1.40 4.13
N GLU A 26 18.95 -0.18 4.31
CA GLU A 26 18.63 0.71 3.19
C GLU A 26 19.87 1.08 2.36
N ALA A 27 21.03 1.24 2.99
CA ALA A 27 22.29 1.50 2.29
C ALA A 27 22.62 0.38 1.28
N ASN A 28 22.45 -0.89 1.68
CA ASN A 28 22.63 -2.02 0.76
C ASN A 28 21.66 -1.99 -0.43
N LEU A 29 20.40 -1.62 -0.21
CA LEU A 29 19.40 -1.50 -1.29
C LEU A 29 19.79 -0.40 -2.29
N ILE A 30 20.29 0.73 -1.77
CA ILE A 30 20.77 1.87 -2.55
C ILE A 30 22.01 1.50 -3.36
N GLU A 31 23.02 0.91 -2.74
CA GLU A 31 24.32 0.67 -3.37
C GLU A 31 24.28 -0.48 -4.37
N LYS A 32 23.63 -1.60 -4.00
CA LYS A 32 23.65 -2.81 -4.83
C LYS A 32 22.58 -2.80 -5.91
N PHE A 33 21.40 -2.27 -5.61
CA PHE A 33 20.24 -2.36 -6.49
C PHE A 33 19.72 -1.01 -6.99
N ARG A 34 20.31 0.10 -6.53
CA ARG A 34 19.87 1.48 -6.83
C ARG A 34 18.43 1.76 -6.38
N GLN A 35 17.89 0.93 -5.49
CA GLN A 35 16.52 1.03 -5.01
C GLN A 35 16.38 2.21 -4.06
N ARG A 36 15.15 2.73 -3.94
CA ARG A 36 14.84 3.88 -3.08
C ARG A 36 13.60 3.57 -2.25
N ILE A 37 13.71 3.84 -0.96
CA ILE A 37 12.58 3.78 -0.05
C ILE A 37 12.02 5.20 0.10
N VAL A 38 10.72 5.34 -0.14
CA VAL A 38 10.01 6.61 -0.01
C VAL A 38 9.15 6.54 1.23
N SER A 39 9.54 7.26 2.28
CA SER A 39 8.79 7.28 3.53
C SER A 39 7.44 7.99 3.35
N VAL A 40 6.36 7.31 3.74
CA VAL A 40 5.00 7.82 3.77
C VAL A 40 4.55 7.94 5.22
N ASN A 41 4.20 9.17 5.60
CA ASN A 41 3.75 9.47 6.95
C ASN A 41 2.29 9.01 7.16
N LEU A 42 2.05 8.21 8.20
CA LEU A 42 0.72 7.68 8.53
C LEU A 42 -0.31 8.78 8.87
N LEU A 43 0.07 9.86 9.54
CA LEU A 43 -0.84 10.98 9.82
C LEU A 43 -1.24 11.70 8.54
N LYS A 44 -0.30 11.86 7.59
CA LYS A 44 -0.60 12.44 6.28
C LYS A 44 -1.55 11.54 5.49
N LEU A 45 -1.31 10.24 5.51
CA LEU A 45 -2.19 9.26 4.88
C LEU A 45 -3.60 9.31 5.49
N TYR A 46 -3.71 9.32 6.82
CA TYR A 46 -4.98 9.48 7.53
C TYR A 46 -5.71 10.77 7.11
N SER A 47 -5.00 11.90 7.10
CA SER A 47 -5.56 13.19 6.68
C SER A 47 -6.07 13.14 5.24
N ASP A 48 -5.32 12.52 4.32
CA ASP A 48 -5.70 12.45 2.92
C ASP A 48 -6.92 11.56 2.69
N ILE A 49 -6.99 10.40 3.38
CA ILE A 49 -8.17 9.53 3.35
C ILE A 49 -9.42 10.27 3.82
N ASN A 50 -9.32 11.02 4.93
CA ASN A 50 -10.47 11.73 5.49
C ASN A 50 -10.86 12.98 4.68
N SER A 51 -9.90 13.63 4.04
CA SER A 51 -10.14 14.81 3.19
C SER A 51 -10.64 14.46 1.79
N MET A 52 -10.40 13.23 1.32
CA MET A 52 -10.87 12.76 0.01
C MET A 52 -12.40 12.78 -0.03
N LYS A 53 -12.95 13.59 -0.94
CA LYS A 53 -14.39 13.68 -1.16
C LYS A 53 -14.91 12.39 -1.77
N THR A 54 -16.14 12.02 -1.41
CA THR A 54 -16.84 10.90 -2.05
C THR A 54 -17.45 11.40 -3.36
N ASP A 55 -16.68 11.32 -4.44
CA ASP A 55 -17.09 11.68 -5.81
C ASP A 55 -17.40 10.43 -6.65
N SER A 56 -17.54 10.58 -7.97
CA SER A 56 -17.81 9.46 -8.87
C SER A 56 -16.71 8.40 -8.82
N ARG A 57 -15.43 8.79 -8.72
CA ARG A 57 -14.29 7.86 -8.66
C ARG A 57 -14.37 6.96 -7.43
N VAL A 58 -14.67 7.54 -6.26
CA VAL A 58 -14.87 6.75 -5.03
C VAL A 58 -16.10 5.85 -5.14
N THR A 59 -17.21 6.39 -5.67
CA THR A 59 -18.48 5.66 -5.79
C THR A 59 -18.38 4.46 -6.73
N GLU A 60 -17.73 4.64 -7.87
CA GLU A 60 -17.46 3.57 -8.85
C GLU A 60 -16.62 2.46 -8.23
N ALA A 61 -15.52 2.80 -7.56
CA ALA A 61 -14.67 1.80 -6.91
C ALA A 61 -15.38 1.07 -5.75
N VAL A 62 -16.27 1.72 -4.99
CA VAL A 62 -17.13 1.04 -4.01
C VAL A 62 -18.08 0.05 -4.69
N ASN A 63 -18.68 0.44 -5.82
CA ASN A 63 -19.57 -0.46 -6.57
C ASN A 63 -18.82 -1.67 -7.15
N GLU A 64 -17.58 -1.49 -7.62
CA GLU A 64 -16.70 -2.59 -8.00
C GLU A 64 -16.46 -3.55 -6.84
N VAL A 65 -16.11 -3.04 -5.65
CA VAL A 65 -15.91 -3.87 -4.45
C VAL A 65 -17.17 -4.66 -4.12
N LYS A 66 -18.34 -4.03 -4.12
CA LYS A 66 -19.63 -4.71 -3.87
C LYS A 66 -19.98 -5.77 -4.91
N LYS A 67 -19.48 -5.64 -6.14
CA LYS A 67 -19.69 -6.63 -7.21
C LYS A 67 -18.72 -7.81 -7.09
N SER A 68 -17.51 -7.58 -6.60
CA SER A 68 -16.44 -8.58 -6.53
C SER A 68 -16.41 -9.37 -5.23
N TYR A 69 -16.95 -8.83 -4.13
CA TYR A 69 -16.86 -9.43 -2.80
C TYR A 69 -18.22 -9.43 -2.09
N ASP A 70 -18.41 -10.41 -1.21
CA ASP A 70 -19.53 -10.39 -0.27
C ASP A 70 -19.28 -9.32 0.81
N CYS A 71 -20.12 -8.29 0.81
CA CYS A 71 -20.00 -7.12 1.67
C CYS A 71 -21.14 -6.99 2.70
N HIS A 72 -21.96 -8.04 2.93
CA HIS A 72 -23.17 -7.91 3.76
C HIS A 72 -22.91 -7.48 5.22
N LEU A 73 -21.71 -7.73 5.74
CA LEU A 73 -21.29 -7.32 7.10
C LEU A 73 -20.61 -5.94 7.15
N ALA A 74 -20.26 -5.36 6.00
CA ALA A 74 -19.53 -4.10 5.93
C ALA A 74 -20.50 -2.92 5.70
N SER A 75 -20.37 -1.87 6.50
CA SER A 75 -21.12 -0.63 6.26
C SER A 75 -20.56 0.14 5.06
N ASP A 76 -21.41 0.92 4.40
CA ASP A 76 -21.00 1.78 3.28
C ASP A 76 -19.89 2.77 3.66
N GLY A 77 -19.90 3.25 4.91
CA GLY A 77 -18.84 4.11 5.43
C GLY A 77 -17.48 3.41 5.51
N ILE A 78 -17.45 2.15 5.96
CA ILE A 78 -16.22 1.35 6.02
C ILE A 78 -15.73 1.01 4.61
N LEU A 79 -16.63 0.59 3.72
CA LEU A 79 -16.28 0.32 2.32
C LEU A 79 -15.71 1.56 1.64
N SER A 80 -16.34 2.72 1.84
CA SER A 80 -15.84 4.00 1.32
C SER A 80 -14.44 4.31 1.86
N LYS A 81 -14.17 4.07 3.15
CA LYS A 81 -12.85 4.31 3.74
C LYS A 81 -11.76 3.38 3.19
N ILE A 82 -12.07 2.10 3.02
CA ILE A 82 -11.18 1.10 2.39
C ILE A 82 -10.83 1.50 0.95
N VAL A 83 -11.83 1.90 0.18
CA VAL A 83 -11.62 2.36 -1.20
C VAL A 83 -10.83 3.67 -1.24
N LYS A 84 -11.10 4.63 -0.35
CA LYS A 84 -10.31 5.86 -0.27
C LYS A 84 -8.85 5.59 0.06
N LEU A 85 -8.55 4.64 0.96
CA LEU A 85 -7.17 4.19 1.22
C LEU A 85 -6.51 3.67 -0.07
N GLU A 86 -7.20 2.80 -0.82
CA GLU A 86 -6.70 2.26 -2.11
C GLU A 86 -6.40 3.39 -3.10
N LEU A 87 -7.30 4.35 -3.25
CA LEU A 87 -7.17 5.46 -4.20
C LEU A 87 -6.05 6.42 -3.80
N VAL A 88 -5.94 6.78 -2.51
CA VAL A 88 -4.84 7.64 -2.01
C VAL A 88 -3.48 6.98 -2.26
N LEU A 89 -3.34 5.69 -1.95
CA LEU A 89 -2.10 4.96 -2.21
C LEU A 89 -1.81 4.80 -3.71
N SER A 90 -2.84 4.67 -4.54
CA SER A 90 -2.68 4.67 -6.00
C SER A 90 -2.16 6.01 -6.50
N ASP A 91 -2.71 7.12 -5.99
CA ASP A 91 -2.30 8.48 -6.37
C ASP A 91 -0.85 8.77 -5.95
N TYR A 92 -0.47 8.34 -4.74
CA TYR A 92 0.91 8.41 -4.28
C TYR A 92 1.86 7.58 -5.16
N ALA A 93 1.44 6.38 -5.55
CA ALA A 93 2.27 5.49 -6.36
C ALA A 93 2.52 6.09 -7.73
N GLN A 94 1.48 6.64 -8.36
CA GLN A 94 1.59 7.33 -9.63
C GLN A 94 2.50 8.55 -9.53
N LYS A 95 2.27 9.41 -8.52
CA LYS A 95 3.02 10.65 -8.33
C LYS A 95 4.52 10.41 -8.08
N GLU A 96 4.84 9.44 -7.23
CA GLU A 96 6.22 9.16 -6.79
C GLU A 96 6.90 8.06 -7.62
N GLY A 97 6.20 7.48 -8.60
CA GLY A 97 6.69 6.38 -9.44
C GLY A 97 6.99 5.12 -8.64
N LEU A 98 6.12 4.75 -7.70
CA LEU A 98 6.31 3.62 -6.80
C LEU A 98 5.84 2.31 -7.44
N SER A 99 6.64 1.26 -7.26
CA SER A 99 6.32 -0.10 -7.67
C SER A 99 5.55 -0.89 -6.61
N GLY A 100 5.45 -0.36 -5.38
CA GLY A 100 4.83 -1.07 -4.27
C GLY A 100 4.98 -0.36 -2.92
N TYR A 101 4.39 -0.96 -1.89
CA TYR A 101 4.35 -0.45 -0.52
C TYR A 101 4.61 -1.54 0.53
N GLY A 102 5.50 -1.26 1.48
CA GLY A 102 5.50 -1.92 2.77
C GLY A 102 4.64 -1.10 3.72
N ILE A 103 3.63 -1.71 4.34
CA ILE A 103 2.64 -0.99 5.14
C ILE A 103 2.64 -1.49 6.56
N GLN A 104 2.70 -0.58 7.54
CA GLN A 104 2.43 -0.89 8.93
C GLN A 104 0.93 -1.17 9.08
N CYS A 105 0.53 -2.42 8.87
CA CYS A 105 -0.86 -2.83 8.88
C CYS A 105 -1.41 -2.93 10.30
N TRP A 106 -0.54 -3.18 11.29
CA TRP A 106 -0.92 -3.35 12.68
C TRP A 106 0.00 -2.54 13.64
N THR A 107 -0.52 -1.95 14.72
CA THR A 107 -1.94 -1.69 15.03
C THR A 107 -2.45 -0.39 14.40
N SER A 108 -1.56 0.49 13.93
CA SER A 108 -1.86 1.88 13.57
C SER A 108 -3.02 2.06 12.58
N MET A 109 -3.14 1.18 11.57
CA MET A 109 -4.26 1.26 10.61
C MET A 109 -5.62 1.02 11.28
N GLN A 110 -5.68 0.06 12.21
CA GLN A 110 -6.91 -0.26 12.92
C GLN A 110 -7.24 0.78 13.99
N GLU A 111 -6.25 1.18 14.79
CA GLU A 111 -6.45 2.09 15.91
C GLU A 111 -6.71 3.53 15.45
N GLU A 112 -5.95 4.01 14.45
CA GLU A 112 -6.03 5.42 14.02
C GLU A 112 -6.94 5.61 12.81
N ILE A 113 -6.85 4.73 11.80
CA ILE A 113 -7.65 4.85 10.57
C ILE A 113 -8.98 4.09 10.71
N GLY A 114 -9.09 3.09 11.59
CA GLY A 114 -10.35 2.38 11.85
C GLY A 114 -10.69 1.29 10.82
N ILE A 115 -9.72 0.87 9.99
CA ILE A 115 -9.90 -0.20 8.99
C ILE A 115 -8.64 -1.07 8.89
N SER A 116 -8.82 -2.30 8.41
CA SER A 116 -7.71 -3.13 7.93
C SER A 116 -7.36 -2.77 6.48
N PRO A 117 -6.07 -2.65 6.10
CA PRO A 117 -5.67 -2.29 4.75
C PRO A 117 -5.69 -3.47 3.76
N CYS A 118 -5.90 -4.71 4.23
CA CYS A 118 -5.67 -5.93 3.44
C CYS A 118 -6.42 -5.96 2.09
N MET A 119 -7.68 -5.52 2.07
CA MET A 119 -8.46 -5.47 0.82
C MET A 119 -7.87 -4.47 -0.17
N SER A 120 -7.56 -3.25 0.28
CA SER A 120 -6.92 -2.22 -0.54
C SER A 120 -5.57 -2.69 -1.07
N MET A 121 -4.76 -3.35 -0.23
CA MET A 121 -3.46 -3.92 -0.62
C MET A 121 -3.58 -5.02 -1.67
N GLY A 122 -4.56 -5.92 -1.54
CA GLY A 122 -4.82 -6.96 -2.53
C GLY A 122 -5.18 -6.37 -3.88
N ARG A 123 -6.12 -5.41 -3.90
CA ARG A 123 -6.54 -4.72 -5.13
C ARG A 123 -5.45 -3.87 -5.76
N LEU A 124 -4.58 -3.25 -4.96
CA LEU A 124 -3.37 -2.57 -5.46
C LEU A 124 -2.40 -3.55 -6.11
N THR A 125 -2.22 -4.73 -5.51
CA THR A 125 -1.35 -5.80 -6.03
C THR A 125 -1.89 -6.30 -7.37
N ASP A 126 -3.21 -6.51 -7.51
CA ASP A 126 -3.85 -6.86 -8.79
C ASP A 126 -3.61 -5.81 -9.88
N LYS A 127 -3.40 -4.54 -9.49
CA LYS A 127 -3.08 -3.42 -10.38
C LYS A 127 -1.58 -3.25 -10.64
N GLY A 128 -0.74 -4.18 -10.18
CA GLY A 128 0.71 -4.12 -10.36
C GLY A 128 1.46 -3.27 -9.33
N ILE A 129 0.81 -2.84 -8.24
CA ILE A 129 1.43 -2.10 -7.12
C ILE A 129 1.57 -3.06 -5.93
N MET A 130 2.75 -3.65 -5.78
CA MET A 130 2.97 -4.76 -4.85
C MET A 130 2.90 -4.30 -3.39
N CYS A 131 2.07 -4.93 -2.56
CA CYS A 131 1.89 -4.51 -1.17
C CYS A 131 2.24 -5.64 -0.19
N ALA A 132 3.07 -5.35 0.82
CA ALA A 132 3.42 -6.28 1.89
C ALA A 132 3.08 -5.70 3.27
N CYS A 133 2.74 -6.59 4.21
CA CYS A 133 2.43 -6.22 5.59
C CYS A 133 3.68 -5.87 6.40
N GLU A 134 3.44 -5.19 7.51
CA GLU A 134 4.40 -4.79 8.56
C GLU A 134 5.71 -4.19 8.05
N VAL A 135 5.57 -3.41 6.97
CA VAL A 135 6.68 -2.69 6.38
C VAL A 135 7.79 -3.63 5.86
N ASP A 136 7.42 -4.84 5.44
CA ASP A 136 8.36 -5.82 4.87
C ASP A 136 8.82 -5.40 3.46
N MET A 137 9.80 -4.50 3.42
CA MET A 137 10.32 -3.96 2.16
C MET A 137 11.02 -5.03 1.31
N HIS A 138 11.63 -6.04 1.92
CA HIS A 138 12.21 -7.14 1.16
C HIS A 138 11.10 -7.96 0.49
N GLY A 139 10.01 -8.24 1.21
CA GLY A 139 8.81 -8.87 0.67
C GLY A 139 8.24 -8.10 -0.52
N VAL A 140 8.08 -6.77 -0.39
CA VAL A 140 7.63 -5.91 -1.52
C VAL A 140 8.54 -6.07 -2.73
N LEU A 141 9.86 -5.97 -2.53
CA LEU A 141 10.83 -6.04 -3.63
C LEU A 141 10.85 -7.44 -4.26
N THR A 142 10.68 -8.50 -3.48
CA THR A 142 10.52 -9.86 -4.00
C THR A 142 9.27 -9.98 -4.85
N MET A 143 8.13 -9.45 -4.39
CA MET A 143 6.89 -9.43 -5.16
C MET A 143 7.04 -8.60 -6.45
N VAL A 144 7.76 -7.47 -6.42
CA VAL A 144 8.06 -6.68 -7.62
C VAL A 144 8.87 -7.51 -8.61
N ALA A 145 9.89 -8.24 -8.15
CA ALA A 145 10.68 -9.10 -9.02
C ALA A 145 9.80 -10.21 -9.64
N GLN A 146 8.96 -10.86 -8.83
CA GLN A 146 8.04 -11.91 -9.30
C GLN A 146 7.05 -11.38 -10.34
N TYR A 147 6.43 -10.23 -10.06
CA TYR A 147 5.49 -9.59 -10.98
C TYR A 147 6.16 -9.28 -12.33
N LEU A 148 7.35 -8.66 -12.33
CA LEU A 148 8.10 -8.35 -13.55
C LEU A 148 8.52 -9.59 -14.35
N LEU A 149 8.65 -10.75 -13.71
CA LEU A 149 8.95 -12.02 -14.37
C LEU A 149 7.69 -12.71 -14.94
N SER A 150 6.51 -12.30 -14.50
CA SER A 150 5.22 -12.86 -14.96
C SER A 150 4.59 -12.11 -16.14
N LEU A 151 5.13 -10.93 -16.47
CA LEU A 151 4.77 -10.13 -17.66
C LEU A 151 5.43 -10.69 -18.92
#